data_AF-A0A1A3QIW3-F1
#
_entry.id   AF-A0A1A3QIW3-F1
#
_cell.length_a   1.000
_cell.length_b   1.000
_cell.length_c   1.000
_cell.angle_alpha   90.00
_cell.angle_beta   90.00
_cell.angle_gamma   90.00
#
_symmetry.space_group_name_H-M   'P 1'
#
loop_
_entity.id
_entity.type
_entity.pdbx_description
1 polymer ?
#
loop_
_entity_poly.entity_id
_entity_poly.type
_entity_poly.pdbx_seq_one_letter_code
_entity_poly.pdbx_strand_id
1 'polypeptide(L)' 'MVPATAPPKRPSVEEVAAAAVAVTDRLGFGRSALRERIGVTPACGLAGATPQWARTAIELARKAAEAFAEDPDAI' A
#
# COMPACT_ATOMS: atom_id res chain seq x y z
N MET A 1 -0.16 -3.59 -2.27
CA MET A 1 0.69 -3.05 -3.37
C MET A 1 -0.12 -2.04 -4.17
N VAL A 2 0.51 -0.98 -4.67
CA VAL A 2 -0.15 0.08 -5.45
C VAL A 2 0.00 -0.19 -6.97
N PRO A 3 -1.01 0.06 -7.82
CA PRO A 3 -0.87 -0.12 -9.27
C PRO A 3 0.24 0.76 -9.88
N ALA A 4 1.07 0.18 -10.76
CA ALA A 4 2.18 0.89 -11.40
C ALA A 4 1.73 1.89 -12.47
N THR A 5 0.56 1.69 -13.08
CA THR A 5 -0.10 2.62 -14.01
C THR A 5 -1.50 2.96 -13.52
N ALA A 6 -2.08 4.06 -14.02
CA ALA A 6 -3.38 4.53 -13.58
C ALA A 6 -4.47 3.48 -13.91
N PRO A 7 -5.11 2.87 -12.90
CA PRO A 7 -6.24 1.98 -13.12
C PRO A 7 -7.50 2.79 -13.48
N PRO A 8 -8.52 2.15 -14.07
CA PRO A 8 -9.81 2.81 -14.35
C PRO A 8 -10.46 3.40 -13.09
N LYS A 9 -10.33 2.71 -11.95
CA LYS A 9 -10.71 3.21 -10.63
C LYS A 9 -9.47 3.29 -9.75
N ARG A 10 -9.13 4.50 -9.30
CA ARG A 10 -8.07 4.72 -8.33
C ARG A 10 -8.43 4.05 -7.00
N PRO A 11 -7.54 3.23 -6.41
CA PRO A 11 -7.76 2.70 -5.08
C PRO A 11 -7.59 3.79 -4.00
N SER A 12 -8.33 3.65 -2.91
CA SER A 12 -8.15 4.46 -1.71
C SER A 12 -6.93 4.01 -0.90
N VAL A 13 -6.55 4.79 0.12
CA VAL A 13 -5.47 4.40 1.04
C VAL A 13 -5.86 3.15 1.83
N GLU A 14 -7.11 3.12 2.29
CA GLU A 14 -7.71 2.03 3.06
C GLU A 14 -7.75 0.74 2.24
N GLU A 15 -8.15 0.82 0.96
CA GLU A 15 -8.12 -0.34 0.06
C GLU A 15 -6.69 -0.89 -0.12
N VAL A 16 -5.66 -0.03 -0.20
CA VAL A 16 -4.26 -0.45 -0.29
C VAL A 16 -3.77 -1.07 1.02
N ALA A 17 -4.12 -0.47 2.16
CA ALA A 17 -3.73 -0.94 3.48
C ALA A 17 -4.38 -2.30 3.79
N ALA A 18 -5.69 -2.42 3.61
CA ALA A 18 -6.46 -3.64 3.77
C ALA A 18 -5.92 -4.81 2.90
N ALA A 19 -5.43 -4.51 1.69
CA ALA A 19 -4.83 -5.53 0.84
C ALA A 19 -3.51 -6.08 1.42
N ALA A 20 -2.67 -5.24 2.04
CA ALA A 20 -1.43 -5.68 2.67
C ALA A 20 -1.68 -6.43 3.99
N VAL A 21 -2.68 -5.99 4.74
CA VAL A 21 -3.26 -6.67 5.90
C VAL A 21 -3.70 -8.09 5.56
N ALA A 22 -4.55 -8.24 4.55
CA ALA A 22 -5.07 -9.55 4.15
C ALA A 22 -3.96 -10.53 3.75
N VAL A 23 -2.88 -10.05 3.12
CA VAL A 23 -1.72 -10.90 2.80
C VAL A 23 -0.95 -11.27 4.07
N THR A 24 -0.70 -10.31 4.96
CA THR A 24 0.00 -10.53 6.23
C THR A 24 -0.72 -11.56 7.10
N ASP A 25 -2.03 -11.41 7.25
CA ASP A 25 -2.88 -12.30 8.06
C ASP A 25 -2.90 -13.72 7.44
N ARG A 26 -3.04 -13.82 6.11
CA ARG A 26 -3.02 -15.11 5.41
C ARG A 26 -1.70 -15.86 5.55
N LEU A 27 -0.59 -15.14 5.73
CA LEU A 27 0.73 -15.73 5.98
C LEU A 27 0.95 -16.08 7.47
N GLY A 28 0.01 -15.73 8.35
CA GLY A 28 0.06 -16.04 9.78
C GLY A 28 0.98 -15.13 10.59
N PHE A 29 1.35 -13.97 10.05
CA PHE A 29 2.14 -12.99 10.80
C PHE A 29 1.24 -12.20 11.77
N GLY A 30 1.79 -11.86 12.93
CA GLY A 30 1.14 -10.94 13.85
C GLY A 30 1.08 -9.52 13.29
N ARG A 31 0.15 -8.71 13.81
CA ARG A 31 -0.13 -7.36 13.32
C ARG A 31 1.06 -6.41 13.37
N SER A 32 1.94 -6.57 14.35
CA SER A 32 3.18 -5.79 14.47
C SER A 32 4.09 -5.89 13.25
N ALA A 33 4.00 -6.98 12.46
CA ALA A 33 4.76 -7.15 11.23
C ALA A 33 4.46 -6.05 10.20
N LEU A 34 3.24 -5.51 10.16
CA LEU A 34 2.87 -4.43 9.24
C LEU A 34 3.74 -3.19 9.43
N ARG A 35 4.02 -2.86 10.69
CA ARG A 35 4.88 -1.72 11.06
C ARG A 35 6.37 -2.05 10.97
N GLU A 36 6.76 -3.25 11.39
CA GLU A 36 8.15 -3.61 11.60
C GLU A 36 8.84 -4.20 10.36
N ARG A 37 8.07 -4.82 9.45
CA ARG A 37 8.62 -5.73 8.43
C ARG A 37 7.98 -5.61 7.04
N ILE A 38 6.83 -4.94 6.91
CA ILE A 38 6.10 -4.84 5.65
C ILE A 38 6.25 -3.45 5.04
N GLY A 39 6.72 -3.41 3.79
CA GLY A 39 6.76 -2.20 2.98
C GLY A 39 5.57 -2.12 2.02
N VAL A 40 5.05 -0.92 1.80
CA VAL A 40 4.06 -0.64 0.75
C VAL A 40 4.77 0.00 -0.43
N THR A 41 4.64 -0.62 -1.62
CA THR A 41 5.29 -0.15 -2.84
C THR A 41 4.33 -0.18 -4.03
N PRO A 42 4.66 0.51 -5.14
CA PRO A 42 4.14 0.19 -6.45
C PRO A 42 4.46 -1.25 -6.84
N ALA A 43 3.55 -1.91 -7.56
CA ALA A 43 3.68 -3.31 -7.96
C ALA A 43 4.84 -3.57 -8.95
N CYS A 44 5.31 -2.54 -9.64
CA CYS A 44 6.45 -2.59 -10.55
C CYS A 44 7.07 -1.18 -10.66
N GLY A 45 8.09 -1.02 -11.51
CA GLY A 45 8.64 0.29 -11.85
C GLY A 45 7.60 1.23 -12.49
N LEU A 46 7.77 2.54 -12.29
CA LEU A 46 6.85 3.58 -12.76
C LEU A 46 7.18 4.11 -14.17
N ALA A 47 8.04 3.44 -14.94
CA ALA A 47 8.45 3.89 -16.27
C ALA A 47 7.27 4.05 -17.26
N GLY A 48 6.20 3.26 -17.08
CA GLY A 48 4.97 3.35 -17.87
C GLY A 48 3.90 4.28 -17.29
N ALA A 49 4.15 4.94 -16.15
CA ALA A 49 3.19 5.83 -15.52
C ALA A 49 3.24 7.24 -16.13
N THR A 50 2.09 7.93 -16.15
CA THR A 50 2.11 9.38 -16.31
C THR A 50 2.76 10.02 -15.07
N PRO A 51 3.38 11.21 -15.16
CA PRO A 51 3.95 11.90 -14.00
C PRO A 51 2.94 12.13 -12.87
N GLN A 52 1.68 12.39 -13.23
CA GLN A 52 0.57 12.57 -12.30
C GLN A 52 0.27 11.27 -11.54
N TRP A 53 0.19 10.15 -12.25
CA TRP A 53 -0.02 8.85 -11.61
C TRP A 53 1.18 8.44 -10.76
N ALA A 54 2.42 8.67 -11.23
CA ALA A 54 3.62 8.36 -10.46
C ALA A 54 3.60 9.02 -9.07
N ARG A 55 3.28 10.33 -9.01
CA ARG A 55 3.11 11.04 -7.73
C ARG A 55 1.99 10.44 -6.87
N THR A 56 0.85 10.17 -7.51
CA THR A 56 -0.32 9.58 -6.84
C THR A 56 -0.01 8.21 -6.25
N ALA A 57 0.70 7.35 -6.99
CA ALA A 57 1.03 6.01 -6.56
C ALA A 57 2.00 6.01 -5.36
N ILE A 58 3.00 6.89 -5.39
CA ILE A 58 3.92 7.08 -4.26
C ILE A 58 3.18 7.67 -3.05
N GLU A 59 2.26 8.61 -3.25
CA GLU A 59 1.45 9.15 -2.16
C GLU A 59 0.56 8.09 -1.50
N LEU A 60 -0.11 7.25 -2.29
CA LEU A 60 -0.90 6.13 -1.79
C LEU A 60 -0.04 5.14 -1.00
N ALA A 61 1.15 4.80 -1.50
CA ALA A 61 2.07 3.90 -0.82
C ALA A 61 2.53 4.48 0.52
N ARG A 62 2.93 5.77 0.54
CA ARG A 62 3.33 6.48 1.77
C ARG A 62 2.20 6.49 2.80
N LYS A 63 1.00 6.92 2.41
CA LYS A 63 -0.14 7.04 3.34
C LYS A 63 -0.58 5.68 3.91
N ALA A 64 -0.56 4.63 3.10
CA ALA A 64 -0.86 3.28 3.59
C ALA A 64 0.19 2.79 4.59
N ALA A 65 1.47 3.10 4.36
CA ALA A 65 2.53 2.79 5.33
C ALA A 65 2.42 3.62 6.62
N GLU A 66 2.00 4.89 6.53
CA GLU A 66 1.73 5.74 7.71
C GLU A 66 0.62 5.17 8.59
N ALA A 67 -0.45 4.64 7.98
CA ALA A 67 -1.53 3.99 8.73
C ALA A 67 -1.01 2.81 9.58
N PHE A 68 -0.05 2.02 9.07
CA PHE A 68 0.59 0.96 9.86
C PHE A 68 1.46 1.48 11.01
N ALA A 69 2.05 2.67 10.85
CA ALA A 69 2.88 3.27 11.89
C ALA A 69 2.04 3.87 13.03
N GLU A 70 0.85 4.37 12.73
CA GLU A 70 -0.10 4.94 13.69
C GLU A 70 -0.76 3.85 14.54
N ASP A 71 -1.62 3.03 13.93
CA ASP A 71 -2.31 1.92 14.59
C ASP A 71 -2.61 0.81 13.57
N PRO A 72 -1.79 -0.25 13.50
CA PRO A 72 -2.01 -1.31 12.55
C PRO A 72 -3.23 -2.17 12.91
N ASP A 73 -3.69 -2.19 14.17
CA ASP A 73 -4.88 -2.96 14.61
C ASP A 73 -6.20 -2.26 14.23
N ALA A 74 -6.17 -0.97 13.89
CA ALA A 74 -7.35 -0.19 13.46
C ALA A 74 -7.74 -0.38 11.98
N ILE A 75 -6.97 -1.17 11.21
CA ILE A 75 -7.15 -1.41 9.77
C ILE A 75 -7.83 -2.75 9.52
#